data_AF-A0A6J7E1B3-F1
#
_entry.id   AF-A0A6J7E1B3-F1
#
_cell.length_a   1.000
_cell.length_b   1.000
_cell.length_c   1.000
_cell.angle_alpha   90.00
_cell.angle_beta   90.00
_cell.angle_gamma   90.00
#
_symmetry.space_group_name_H-M   'P 1'
#
loop_
_entity.id
_entity.type
_entity.pdbx_description
1 polymer ?
#
loop_
_entity_poly.entity_id
_entity_poly.type
_entity_poly.pdbx_seq_one_letter_code
_entity_poly.pdbx_strand_id
1 'polypeptide(L)'
;MISSTAAHPTCAYKWLEHMADPETNALATGYFGEAPSSDAACTFREDCEAYHAGDAEYASNIWYWTTPTAECLDGRTDVQCVDYPAWTQAWQEIKG
;
A
#
# COMPACT_ATOMS: atom_id res chain seq x y z
N MET A 1 -3.72 -3.00 9.82
CA MET A 1 -4.81 -2.44 10.67
C MET A 1 -5.63 -3.57 11.26
N ILE A 2 -6.18 -3.41 12.47
CA ILE A 2 -7.12 -4.35 13.09
C ILE A 2 -8.44 -3.61 13.34
N SER A 3 -9.58 -4.24 13.04
CA SER A 3 -10.90 -3.64 13.27
C SER A 3 -11.11 -3.30 14.75
N SER A 4 -11.73 -2.16 15.04
CA SER A 4 -12.07 -1.73 16.40
C SER A 4 -13.07 -2.68 17.09
N THR A 5 -13.76 -3.53 16.33
CA THR A 5 -14.72 -4.53 16.81
C THR A 5 -14.28 -5.96 16.48
N ALA A 6 -12.98 -6.20 16.27
CA ALA A 6 -12.47 -7.54 15.96
C ALA A 6 -12.82 -8.54 17.06
N ALA A 7 -13.43 -9.68 16.69
CA ALA A 7 -13.78 -10.74 17.64
C ALA A 7 -12.54 -11.43 18.26
N HIS A 8 -11.41 -11.42 17.55
CA HIS A 8 -10.18 -12.11 17.94
C HIS A 8 -8.93 -11.21 17.75
N PRO A 9 -8.80 -10.10 18.49
CA PRO A 9 -7.72 -9.12 18.29
C PRO A 9 -6.34 -9.75 18.56
N THR A 10 -6.22 -10.63 19.55
CA THR A 10 -4.96 -11.34 19.84
C THR A 10 -4.50 -12.21 18.67
N CYS A 11 -5.40 -12.95 18.04
CA CYS A 11 -5.05 -13.76 16.86
C CYS A 11 -4.66 -12.88 15.68
N ALA A 12 -5.34 -11.75 15.49
CA ALA A 12 -5.00 -10.79 14.45
C ALA A 12 -3.60 -10.20 14.64
N TYR A 13 -3.21 -9.85 15.88
CA TYR A 13 -1.85 -9.39 16.16
C TYR A 13 -0.80 -10.48 15.93
N LYS A 14 -1.06 -11.72 16.34
CA LYS A 14 -0.15 -12.85 16.05
C LYS A 14 0.03 -13.08 14.56
N TRP A 15 -1.03 -12.89 13.77
CA TRP A 15 -0.94 -12.96 12.31
C TRP A 15 -0.09 -11.81 11.74
N LEU A 16 -0.28 -10.58 12.21
CA LEU A 16 0.54 -9.44 11.78
C LEU A 16 2.02 -9.64 12.14
N GLU A 17 2.31 -10.18 13.32
CA GLU A 17 3.65 -10.56 13.74
C GLU A 17 4.26 -11.60 12.80
N HIS A 18 3.51 -12.67 12.48
CA HIS A 18 3.96 -13.68 11.53
C HIS A 18 4.22 -13.11 10.14
N MET A 19 3.35 -12.25 9.62
CA MET A 19 3.52 -11.65 8.29
C MET A 19 4.67 -10.62 8.22
N ALA A 20 5.08 -10.07 9.36
CA ALA A 20 6.20 -9.15 9.47
C ALA A 20 7.56 -9.86 9.62
N ASP A 21 7.56 -11.17 9.91
CA ASP A 21 8.77 -11.99 9.90
C ASP A 21 9.44 -11.93 8.50
N PRO A 22 10.78 -11.74 8.40
CA PRO A 22 11.45 -11.56 7.12
C PRO A 22 11.24 -12.67 6.09
N GLU A 23 11.29 -13.94 6.52
CA GLU A 23 11.11 -15.09 5.62
C GLU A 23 9.66 -15.15 5.12
N THR A 24 8.70 -14.97 6.02
CA THR A 24 7.27 -14.95 5.68
C THR A 24 6.93 -13.78 4.76
N ASN A 25 7.49 -12.59 5.02
CA ASN A 25 7.30 -11.42 4.17
C ASN A 25 7.89 -11.66 2.78
N ALA A 26 9.08 -12.25 2.68
CA ALA A 26 9.71 -12.58 1.41
C ALA A 26 8.88 -13.57 0.58
N LEU A 27 8.32 -14.60 1.22
CA LEU A 27 7.45 -15.57 0.56
C LEU A 27 6.18 -14.91 -0.01
N ALA A 28 5.47 -14.12 0.80
CA ALA A 28 4.24 -13.48 0.39
C ALA A 28 4.45 -12.48 -0.76
N THR A 29 5.43 -11.59 -0.58
CA THR A 29 5.76 -10.54 -1.56
C THR A 29 6.38 -11.11 -2.83
N GLY A 30 7.14 -12.20 -2.71
CA GLY A 30 7.73 -12.94 -3.83
C GLY A 30 6.69 -13.63 -4.69
N TYR A 31 5.70 -14.25 -4.04
CA TYR A 31 4.59 -14.86 -4.76
C TYR A 31 3.72 -13.82 -5.48
N PHE A 32 3.42 -12.69 -4.84
CA PHE A 32 2.55 -11.66 -5.41
C PHE A 32 3.24 -10.82 -6.50
N GLY A 33 4.57 -10.67 -6.41
CA GLY A 33 5.35 -9.82 -7.30
C GLY A 33 5.35 -8.36 -6.85
N GLU A 34 5.70 -8.11 -5.60
CA GLU A 34 5.84 -6.77 -5.02
C GLU A 34 7.17 -6.61 -4.27
N ALA A 35 7.55 -5.35 -4.04
CA ALA A 35 8.64 -5.03 -3.13
C ALA A 35 8.26 -5.44 -1.71
N PRO A 36 9.16 -6.11 -0.95
CA PRO A 36 8.88 -6.46 0.43
C PRO A 36 8.75 -5.23 1.32
N SER A 37 8.07 -5.42 2.45
CA SER A 37 7.85 -4.36 3.44
C SER A 37 9.06 -4.06 4.32
N SER A 38 10.11 -4.87 4.25
CA SER A 38 11.36 -4.66 4.98
C SER A 38 12.56 -5.18 4.17
N ASP A 39 13.71 -4.51 4.31
CA ASP A 39 14.95 -4.91 3.64
C ASP A 39 15.45 -6.29 4.09
N ALA A 40 15.13 -6.68 5.33
CA ALA A 40 15.50 -7.99 5.87
C ALA A 40 14.88 -9.15 5.07
N ALA A 41 13.72 -8.95 4.44
CA ALA A 41 13.10 -9.97 3.60
C ALA A 41 13.95 -10.26 2.34
N CYS A 42 14.77 -9.31 1.88
CA CYS A 42 15.64 -9.50 0.73
C CYS A 42 16.82 -10.46 0.99
N THR A 43 17.02 -10.93 2.23
CA THR A 43 17.95 -12.05 2.47
C THR A 43 17.33 -13.42 2.15
N PHE A 44 16.02 -13.48 1.93
CA PHE A 44 15.25 -14.72 1.69
C PHE A 44 14.70 -14.80 0.26
N ARG A 45 15.00 -13.83 -0.61
CA ARG A 45 14.62 -13.81 -2.04
C ARG A 45 15.63 -13.01 -2.87
N GLU A 46 15.72 -13.28 -4.17
CA GLU A 46 16.78 -12.72 -5.05
C GLU A 46 16.32 -11.59 -5.97
N ASP A 47 15.01 -11.37 -6.10
CA ASP A 47 14.39 -10.48 -7.10
C ASP A 47 13.97 -9.11 -6.53
N CYS A 48 14.45 -8.74 -5.34
CA CYS A 48 14.11 -7.46 -4.70
C CYS A 48 14.44 -6.23 -5.56
N GLU A 49 15.56 -6.24 -6.28
CA GLU A 49 15.97 -5.13 -7.14
C GLU A 49 14.99 -4.91 -8.30
N ALA A 50 14.39 -5.99 -8.83
CA ALA A 50 13.41 -5.89 -9.91
C ALA A 50 12.14 -5.12 -9.50
N TYR A 51 11.89 -5.01 -8.19
CA TYR A 51 10.77 -4.26 -7.62
C TYR A 51 11.19 -2.95 -6.94
N HIS A 52 12.44 -2.49 -7.12
CA HIS A 52 12.96 -1.26 -6.52
C HIS A 52 12.83 -1.25 -4.98
N ALA A 53 12.99 -2.41 -4.33
CA ALA A 53 12.92 -2.51 -2.88
C ALA A 53 14.03 -1.66 -2.22
N GLY A 54 13.65 -0.77 -1.31
CA GLY A 54 14.58 0.15 -0.62
C GLY A 54 15.11 1.31 -1.49
N ASP A 55 14.69 1.43 -2.75
CA ASP A 55 15.13 2.49 -3.66
C ASP A 55 14.30 3.77 -3.44
N ALA A 56 14.85 4.68 -2.63
CA ALA A 56 14.22 5.95 -2.31
C ALA A 56 14.13 6.90 -3.53
N GLU A 57 15.06 6.81 -4.48
CA GLU A 57 15.04 7.65 -5.69
C GLU A 57 13.89 7.22 -6.59
N TYR A 58 13.73 5.92 -6.84
CA TYR A 58 12.58 5.39 -7.56
C TYR A 58 11.28 5.72 -6.84
N ALA A 59 11.20 5.49 -5.53
CA ALA A 59 10.01 5.78 -4.72
C ALA A 59 9.58 7.25 -4.81
N SER A 60 10.52 8.20 -4.92
CA SER A 60 10.23 9.63 -5.04
C SER A 60 9.48 10.01 -6.32
N ASN A 61 9.51 9.15 -7.35
CA ASN A 61 8.82 9.35 -8.61
C ASN A 61 7.39 8.76 -8.60
N ILE A 62 6.99 8.05 -7.53
CA ILE A 62 5.70 7.37 -7.44
C ILE A 62 4.66 8.31 -6.82
N TRP A 63 3.53 8.47 -7.50
CA TRP A 63 2.32 9.03 -6.91
C TRP A 63 1.52 7.92 -6.24
N TYR A 64 1.79 7.69 -4.96
CA TYR A 64 1.10 6.66 -4.19
C TYR A 64 -0.40 6.91 -4.16
N TRP A 65 -1.17 5.83 -4.27
CA TRP A 65 -2.62 5.88 -4.20
C TRP A 65 -3.06 6.58 -2.91
N THR A 66 -3.80 7.66 -3.09
CA THR A 66 -4.30 8.50 -2.01
C THR A 66 -5.78 8.73 -2.24
N THR A 67 -6.60 8.62 -1.20
CA THR A 67 -8.05 8.85 -1.31
C THR A 67 -8.30 10.32 -1.70
N PRO A 68 -8.94 10.61 -2.85
CA PRO A 68 -9.27 11.96 -3.25
C PRO A 68 -10.26 12.60 -2.26
N THR A 69 -9.97 13.82 -1.84
CA THR A 69 -10.85 14.63 -0.99
C THR A 69 -11.15 15.97 -1.66
N ALA A 70 -12.14 16.69 -1.14
CA ALA A 70 -12.43 18.05 -1.62
C ALA A 70 -11.29 19.04 -1.30
N GLU A 71 -10.49 18.75 -0.28
CA GLU A 71 -9.23 19.45 0.00
C GLU A 71 -8.13 18.93 -0.94
N CYS A 72 -7.42 19.85 -1.59
CA CYS A 72 -6.37 19.49 -2.51
C CYS A 72 -5.09 19.11 -1.76
N LEU A 73 -4.70 17.84 -1.88
CA LEU A 73 -3.53 17.27 -1.20
C LEU A 73 -2.18 17.69 -1.82
N ASP A 74 -2.23 18.43 -2.93
CA ASP A 74 -1.06 19.03 -3.59
C ASP A 74 -0.73 20.44 -3.06
N GLY A 75 -1.42 20.88 -1.99
CA GLY A 75 -1.18 22.16 -1.32
C GLY A 75 -1.96 23.35 -1.88
N ARG A 76 -2.78 23.15 -2.94
CA ARG A 76 -3.71 24.19 -3.38
C ARG A 76 -4.79 24.44 -2.32
N THR A 77 -5.11 25.71 -2.10
CA THR A 77 -6.12 26.14 -1.11
C THR A 77 -7.18 27.06 -1.70
N ASP A 78 -7.01 27.45 -2.96
CA ASP A 78 -7.86 28.37 -3.72
C ASP A 78 -8.88 27.66 -4.61
N VAL A 79 -8.84 26.32 -4.65
CA VAL A 79 -9.75 25.48 -5.44
C VAL A 79 -10.28 24.31 -4.61
N GLN A 80 -11.44 23.78 -5.00
CA GLN A 80 -11.96 22.51 -4.49
C GLN A 80 -11.57 21.39 -5.43
N CYS A 81 -10.96 20.34 -4.89
CA CYS A 81 -10.57 19.15 -5.65
C CYS A 81 -11.76 18.20 -5.83
N VAL A 82 -11.67 17.35 -6.87
CA VAL A 82 -12.68 16.32 -7.14
C VAL A 82 -12.51 15.20 -6.13
N ASP A 83 -13.57 14.91 -5.37
CA ASP A 83 -13.55 13.94 -4.29
C ASP A 83 -13.80 12.50 -4.76
N TYR A 84 -13.63 11.55 -3.84
CA TYR A 84 -13.78 10.12 -4.14
C TYR A 84 -15.18 9.71 -4.66
N PRO A 85 -16.31 10.25 -4.15
CA PRO A 85 -17.62 10.03 -4.76
C PRO A 85 -17.69 10.40 -6.25
N ALA A 86 -17.19 11.57 -6.63
CA ALA A 86 -17.17 11.99 -8.03
C ALA A 86 -16.26 11.10 -8.89
N TRP A 87 -15.10 10.68 -8.38
CA TRP A 87 -14.25 9.67 -9.05
C TRP A 87 -14.99 8.35 -9.25
N THR A 88 -15.71 7.89 -8.22
CA THR A 88 -16.46 6.64 -8.28
C THR A 88 -17.57 6.71 -9.33
N GLN A 89 -18.33 7.81 -9.36
CA GLN A 89 -19.37 8.02 -10.36
C GLN A 89 -18.78 8.04 -11.78
N ALA A 90 -17.74 8.82 -12.01
CA ALA A 90 -17.07 8.89 -13.31
C ALA A 90 -16.56 7.52 -13.76
N TRP A 91 -15.99 6.72 -12.84
CA TRP A 91 -15.55 5.37 -13.15
C TRP A 91 -16.70 4.46 -13.59
N GLN A 92 -17.87 4.53 -12.93
CA GLN A 92 -19.05 3.77 -13.33
C GLN A 92 -19.56 4.19 -14.72
N GLU A 93 -19.62 5.49 -15.00
CA GLU A 93 -20.02 6.01 -16.31
C GLU A 93 -19.08 5.54 -17.44
N ILE A 94 -17.78 5.42 -17.17
CA ILE A 94 -16.79 4.96 -18.14
C ILE A 94 -16.89 3.45 -18.39
N LYS A 95 -17.06 2.65 -17.34
CA LYS A 95 -17.02 1.18 -17.46
C LYS A 95 -18.34 0.54 -17.92
N GLY A 96 -19.47 1.22 -17.74
CA GLY A 96 -20.81 0.70 -18.03
C GLY A 96 -21.43 -0.04 -16.85
#